data_AF-A0A2V9FB73-F1
#
_entry.id   AF-A0A2V9FB73-F1
#
_cell.length_a   1.000
_cell.length_b   1.000
_cell.length_c   1.000
_cell.angle_alpha   90.00
_cell.angle_beta   90.00
_cell.angle_gamma   90.00
#
_symmetry.space_group_name_H-M   'P 1'
#
loop_
_entity.id
_entity.type
_entity.pdbx_description
1 polymer ?
#
loop_
_entity_poly.entity_id
_entity_poly.type
_entity_poly.pdbx_seq_one_letter_code
_entity_poly.pdbx_strand_id
1 'polypeptide(L)'
;MRLNHARELLQRFDHLPDAVARMRKDSSLSRRQAYRYLQQAAHLKQPLLVGDTKIAFTVKLSQALVRRLRAFANRTDLPLSEIVSRALLAALPQRKRRG
;
A
#
# COMPACT_ATOMS: atom_id res chain seq x y z
N MET A 1 5.79 -2.82 -1.26
CA MET A 1 7.09 -2.89 -0.57
C MET A 1 8.21 -2.23 -1.37
N ARG A 2 8.65 -2.77 -2.53
CA ARG A 2 9.87 -2.31 -3.24
C ARG A 2 9.87 -0.85 -3.74
N LEU A 3 8.73 -0.30 -4.15
CA LEU A 3 8.62 1.10 -4.62
C LEU A 3 8.71 2.13 -3.48
N ASN A 4 8.18 1.81 -2.30
CA ASN A 4 8.33 2.69 -1.13
C ASN A 4 9.75 2.66 -0.58
N HIS A 5 10.36 1.47 -0.54
CA HIS A 5 11.78 1.32 -0.21
C HIS A 5 12.67 2.14 -1.16
N ALA A 6 12.40 2.07 -2.47
CA ALA A 6 13.08 2.89 -3.47
C ALA A 6 12.92 4.40 -3.19
N ARG A 7 11.72 4.85 -2.81
CA ARG A 7 11.47 6.26 -2.47
C ARG A 7 12.22 6.69 -1.20
N GLU A 8 12.27 5.85 -0.17
CA GLU A 8 13.09 6.10 1.03
C GLU A 8 14.57 6.20 0.69
N LEU A 9 15.08 5.36 -0.21
CA LEU A 9 16.47 5.44 -0.66
C LEU A 9 16.75 6.74 -1.42
N LEU A 10 15.83 7.21 -2.26
CA LEU A 10 15.97 8.52 -2.94
C LEU A 10 15.96 9.71 -1.97
N GLN A 11 15.37 9.57 -0.78
CA GLN A 11 15.39 10.61 0.25
C GLN A 11 16.64 10.57 1.13
N ARG A 12 17.34 9.42 1.18
CA ARG A 12 18.52 9.22 2.03
C ARG A 12 19.85 9.39 1.28
N PHE A 13 19.84 9.27 -0.03
CA PHE A 13 21.04 9.32 -0.86
C PHE A 13 20.91 10.42 -1.91
N ASP A 14 21.84 11.38 -1.90
CA ASP A 14 21.92 12.45 -2.90
C ASP A 14 22.35 11.93 -4.28
N HIS A 15 23.08 10.81 -4.31
CA HIS A 15 23.58 10.18 -5.52
C HIS A 15 22.81 8.90 -5.87
N LEU A 16 22.21 8.90 -7.07
CA LEU A 16 21.42 7.78 -7.59
C LEU A 16 22.18 6.43 -7.66
N PRO A 17 23.48 6.38 -8.04
CA PRO A 17 24.24 5.13 -8.04
C PRO A 17 24.32 4.44 -6.67
N ASP A 18 24.39 5.22 -5.58
CA ASP A 18 24.46 4.71 -4.22
C ASP A 18 23.12 4.14 -3.77
N ALA A 19 22.02 4.82 -4.12
CA ALA A 19 20.67 4.30 -3.93
C ALA A 19 20.44 2.98 -4.71
N VAL A 20 20.97 2.86 -5.94
CA VAL A 20 20.90 1.63 -6.75
C VAL A 20 21.70 0.50 -6.11
N ALA A 21 22.91 0.76 -5.62
CA ALA A 21 23.75 -0.23 -4.95
C ALA A 21 23.06 -0.74 -3.67
N ARG A 22 22.48 0.17 -2.89
CA ARG A 22 21.74 -0.18 -1.68
C ARG A 22 20.47 -0.97 -1.98
N MET A 23 19.71 -0.58 -3.00
CA MET A 23 18.49 -1.29 -3.40
C MET A 23 18.76 -2.71 -3.91
N ARG A 24 19.88 -2.93 -4.61
CA ARG A 24 20.31 -4.28 -5.00
C ARG A 24 20.58 -5.16 -3.78
N LYS A 25 21.28 -4.62 -2.78
CA LYS A 25 21.64 -5.35 -1.56
C LYS A 25 20.41 -5.70 -0.72
N ASP A 26 19.47 -4.76 -0.58
CA ASP A 26 18.30 -4.93 0.30
C ASP A 26 17.17 -5.77 -0.33
N SER A 27 17.16 -5.99 -1.66
CA SER A 27 16.02 -6.62 -2.36
C SER A 27 16.41 -7.74 -3.33
N SER A 28 17.68 -8.15 -3.38
CA SER A 28 18.22 -9.20 -4.29
C SER A 28 17.82 -8.97 -5.77
N LEU A 29 17.80 -7.70 -6.20
CA LEU A 29 17.38 -7.31 -7.55
C LEU A 29 18.58 -7.16 -8.50
N SER A 30 18.34 -7.31 -9.80
CA SER A 30 19.34 -6.93 -10.81
C SER A 30 19.51 -5.41 -10.86
N ARG A 31 20.67 -4.93 -11.35
CA ARG A 31 20.96 -3.49 -11.46
C ARG A 31 19.91 -2.75 -12.29
N ARG A 32 19.46 -3.34 -13.40
CA ARG A 32 18.41 -2.78 -14.27
C ARG A 32 17.06 -2.68 -13.52
N GLN A 33 16.69 -3.70 -12.75
CA GLN A 33 15.46 -3.68 -11.96
C GLN A 33 15.50 -2.64 -10.84
N ALA A 34 16.61 -2.53 -10.12
CA ALA A 34 16.80 -1.52 -9.08
C ALA A 34 16.70 -0.09 -9.65
N TYR A 35 17.36 0.16 -10.80
CA TYR A 35 17.28 1.45 -11.48
C TYR A 35 15.84 1.79 -11.91
N ARG A 36 15.12 0.81 -12.49
CA ARG A 36 13.73 1.00 -12.90
C ARG A 36 12.81 1.33 -11.71
N TYR A 37 12.97 0.65 -10.59
CA TYR A 37 12.16 0.95 -9.39
C TYR A 37 12.47 2.31 -8.79
N LEU A 38 13.74 2.74 -8.80
CA LEU A 38 14.12 4.08 -8.36
C LEU A 38 13.56 5.16 -9.29
N GLN A 39 13.63 4.97 -10.62
CA GLN A 39 12.99 5.88 -11.56
C GLN A 39 11.47 5.96 -11.33
N GLN A 40 10.79 4.82 -11.17
CA GLN A 40 9.35 4.80 -10.88
C GLN A 40 9.01 5.47 -9.54
N ALA A 41 9.86 5.31 -8.52
CA ALA A 41 9.68 5.93 -7.22
C ALA A 41 9.92 7.45 -7.21
N ALA A 42 10.78 7.97 -8.08
CA ALA A 42 11.02 9.40 -8.23
C ALA A 42 9.76 10.16 -8.68
N HIS A 43 8.86 9.51 -9.41
CA HIS A 43 7.60 10.09 -9.86
C HIS A 43 6.46 9.99 -8.82
N LEU A 44 6.69 9.33 -7.67
CA LEU A 44 5.68 9.17 -6.63
C LEU A 44 5.65 10.39 -5.68
N LYS A 45 4.61 11.22 -5.83
CA LYS A 45 4.35 12.37 -4.93
C LYS A 45 4.09 11.96 -3.48
N GLN A 46 3.52 10.77 -3.27
CA GLN A 46 3.22 10.19 -1.95
C GLN A 46 3.66 8.72 -1.92
N PRO A 47 3.99 8.15 -0.74
CA PRO A 47 4.28 6.73 -0.66
C PRO A 47 3.04 5.95 -1.08
N LEU A 48 3.21 4.88 -1.86
CA LEU A 48 2.10 3.99 -2.16
C LEU A 48 1.62 3.42 -0.83
N LEU A 49 0.31 3.40 -0.58
CA LEU A 49 -0.23 2.68 0.57
C LEU A 49 0.17 1.22 0.39
N VAL A 50 1.18 0.78 1.14
CA VAL A 50 1.50 -0.63 1.24
C VAL A 50 0.34 -1.19 2.02
N GLY A 51 -0.60 -1.81 1.30
CA GLY A 51 -1.62 -2.62 1.95
C GLY A 51 -0.89 -3.58 2.86
N ASP A 52 -1.14 -3.45 4.16
CA ASP A 52 -0.69 -4.40 5.17
C ASP A 52 -1.07 -5.82 4.72
N THR A 53 -0.35 -6.83 5.20
CA THR A 53 -0.62 -8.21 4.78
C THR A 53 -2.10 -8.51 4.95
N LYS A 54 -2.80 -8.81 3.84
CA LYS A 54 -4.25 -9.05 3.89
C LYS A 54 -4.49 -10.39 4.58
N ILE A 55 -5.05 -10.34 5.79
CA ILE A 55 -5.51 -11.52 6.53
C ILE A 55 -7.01 -11.69 6.27
N ALA A 56 -7.47 -12.92 6.11
CA ALA A 56 -8.90 -13.21 6.02
C ALA A 56 -9.59 -12.89 7.36
N PHE A 57 -10.60 -12.01 7.31
CA PHE A 57 -11.43 -11.66 8.45
C PHE A 57 -12.88 -12.01 8.12
N THR A 58 -13.41 -13.05 8.76
CA THR A 58 -14.75 -13.59 8.49
C THR A 58 -15.70 -13.19 9.61
N VAL A 59 -16.83 -12.57 9.25
CA VAL A 59 -17.88 -12.16 10.19
C VAL A 59 -19.25 -12.61 9.69
N LYS A 60 -20.19 -12.82 10.62
CA LYS A 60 -21.60 -13.04 10.29
C LYS A 60 -22.30 -11.70 10.14
N LEU A 61 -23.02 -11.51 9.03
CA LEU A 61 -23.82 -10.32 8.73
C LEU A 61 -25.23 -10.77 8.31
N SER A 62 -26.23 -9.89 8.49
CA SER A 62 -27.57 -10.18 8.01
C SER A 62 -27.60 -10.29 6.47
N GLN A 63 -28.46 -11.16 5.95
CA GLN A 63 -28.59 -11.36 4.49
C GLN A 63 -28.92 -10.05 3.76
N ALA A 64 -29.79 -9.22 4.35
CA ALA A 64 -30.16 -7.92 3.82
C ALA A 64 -28.94 -6.98 3.69
N LEU A 65 -28.06 -6.96 4.70
CA LEU A 65 -26.85 -6.14 4.67
C LEU A 65 -25.86 -6.63 3.60
N VAL A 66 -25.66 -7.95 3.46
CA VAL A 66 -24.80 -8.53 2.43
C VAL A 66 -25.29 -8.18 1.03
N ARG A 67 -26.60 -8.24 0.77
CA ARG A 67 -27.20 -7.85 -0.51
C ARG A 67 -26.92 -6.38 -0.83
N ARG A 68 -27.12 -5.48 0.14
CA ARG A 68 -26.84 -4.04 -0.02
C ARG A 68 -25.36 -3.77 -0.29
N LEU A 69 -24.46 -4.45 0.43
CA LEU A 69 -23.01 -4.35 0.24
C LEU A 69 -22.59 -4.76 -1.17
N ARG A 70 -23.12 -5.88 -1.69
CA ARG A 70 -22.84 -6.34 -3.06
C ARG A 70 -23.38 -5.39 -4.13
N ALA A 71 -24.60 -4.88 -3.94
CA ALA A 71 -25.17 -3.89 -4.86
C ALA A 71 -24.34 -2.59 -4.89
N PHE A 72 -23.86 -2.15 -3.72
CA PHE A 72 -22.98 -0.98 -3.63
C PHE A 72 -21.62 -1.21 -4.29
N ALA A 73 -21.01 -2.38 -4.07
CA ALA A 73 -19.76 -2.78 -4.72
C ALA A 73 -19.89 -2.73 -6.25
N ASN A 74 -20.95 -3.33 -6.81
CA ASN A 74 -21.18 -3.34 -8.25
C ASN A 74 -21.40 -1.94 -8.82
N ARG A 75 -22.08 -1.05 -8.09
CA ARG A 75 -22.33 0.34 -8.54
C ARG A 75 -21.08 1.22 -8.51
N THR A 76 -20.13 0.91 -7.62
CA THR A 76 -18.93 1.73 -7.37
C THR A 76 -17.66 1.15 -7.97
N ASP A 77 -17.73 -0.06 -8.54
CA ASP A 77 -16.59 -0.85 -9.01
C ASP A 77 -15.50 -1.04 -7.93
N LEU A 78 -15.93 -1.07 -6.66
CA LEU A 78 -15.05 -1.27 -5.51
C LEU A 78 -15.18 -2.70 -4.98
N PRO A 79 -14.07 -3.38 -4.64
CA PRO A 79 -14.14 -4.69 -4.03
C PRO A 79 -14.71 -4.59 -2.61
N LEU A 80 -15.44 -5.63 -2.17
CA LEU A 80 -16.02 -5.68 -0.81
C LEU A 80 -14.98 -5.46 0.29
N SER A 81 -13.76 -5.94 0.10
CA SER A 81 -12.65 -5.73 1.04
C SER A 81 -12.30 -4.26 1.20
N GLU A 82 -12.27 -3.47 0.13
CA GLU A 82 -12.01 -2.03 0.18
C GLU A 82 -13.14 -1.28 0.89
N ILE A 83 -14.39 -1.63 0.58
CA ILE A 83 -15.57 -1.01 1.22
C ILE A 83 -15.55 -1.28 2.72
N VAL A 84 -15.30 -2.52 3.13
CA VAL A 84 -15.21 -2.92 4.54
C VAL A 84 -14.02 -2.24 5.22
N SER A 85 -12.85 -2.19 4.59
CA SER A 85 -11.68 -1.49 5.14
C SER A 85 -11.97 -0.01 5.41
N ARG A 86 -12.61 0.70 4.47
CA ARG A 86 -12.99 2.11 4.67
C ARG A 86 -13.97 2.30 5.82
N ALA A 87 -15.00 1.44 5.88
CA ALA A 87 -15.99 1.49 6.96
C ALA A 87 -15.35 1.26 8.34
N LEU A 88 -14.45 0.27 8.44
CA LEU A 88 -13.72 -0.02 9.67
C LEU A 88 -12.78 1.13 10.06
N LEU A 89 -12.03 1.71 9.11
CA LEU A 89 -11.17 2.86 9.37
C LEU A 89 -11.95 4.10 9.84
N ALA A 90 -13.17 4.29 9.33
CA ALA A 90 -14.05 5.37 9.76
C ALA A 90 -14.65 5.12 11.15
N ALA A 91 -14.93 3.86 11.49
CA ALA A 91 -15.53 3.47 12.78
C ALA A 91 -14.51 3.38 13.92
N LEU A 92 -13.25 3.04 13.62
CA LEU A 92 -12.20 2.89 14.63
C LEU A 92 -11.60 4.26 15.03
N PRO A 93 -11.39 4.51 16.32
CA PRO A 93 -10.75 5.74 16.77
C PRO A 93 -9.32 5.82 16.21
N GLN A 94 -8.98 6.96 15.62
CA GLN A 94 -7.61 7.27 15.18
C GLN A 94 -6.69 7.16 16.39
N ARG A 95 -5.73 6.24 16.36
CA ARG A 95 -4.72 6.12 17.42
C ARG A 95 -3.88 7.40 17.40
N LYS A 96 -4.18 8.36 18.28
CA LYS A 96 -3.29 9.50 18.57
C LYS A 96 -1.94 8.89 18.94
N ARG A 97 -0.90 9.15 18.14
CA ARG A 97 0.48 8.88 18.55
C ARG A 97 0.71 9.64 19.86
N ARG A 98 0.79 8.92 20.98
CA ARG A 98 1.39 9.46 22.20
C ARG A 98 2.89 9.60 21.89
N GLY A 99 3.39 10.82 22.07
CA GLY A 99 4.77 11.22 21.80
C GLY A 99 5.79 10.46 22.61
#